data_AF-D2SNP5-F1
#
_entry.id   AF-D2SNP5-F1
#
_cell.length_a   1.000
_cell.length_b   1.000
_cell.length_c   1.000
_cell.angle_alpha   90.00
_cell.angle_beta   90.00
_cell.angle_gamma   90.00
#
_symmetry.space_group_name_H-M   'P 1'
#
loop_
_entity.id
_entity.type
_entity.pdbx_description
1 polymer ?
#
loop_
_entity_poly.entity_id
_entity_poly.type
_entity_poly.pdbx_seq_one_letter_code
_entity_poly.pdbx_strand_id
1 'polypeptide(L)'
;MYKVNEDLVKERAKCTFNVEELTFFLDGGKDKTLERKERERVMLTKKEELFGGTPDEYLSHKEKYENSIRKAVILFSLLRKIQQENNTDLLNYRNLLSGVLGASISQDGSPFGLHYIMFMPVFMSQADEEQQAKWLHRAMNCGIIGSYAQTELGHGTFIRGLETTATYDPATEEFVLHSPTLTSYKWWPGGLGNTANYCIVIAQLYSKGECHGIHSFIVQVRDEDTHMPLPGIKVGEIGVKMGLNAVNNGFLGFEKVWIPRTNILMKHAKILKDGTYVKSKNAKLIYGTMVFVRVVIVFDSVNYLAKAITVATRYSAVRRQCQQRVGEPERQILDYVTQQDKILSSIAGCYAMKMNARRLWDTFNV
;
A
#
# COMPACT_ATOMS: atom_id res chain seq x y z
N MET A 1 -8.50 12.65 32.36
CA MET A 1 -7.41 11.64 32.39
C MET A 1 -8.05 10.28 32.65
N TYR A 2 -7.82 9.27 31.82
CA TYR A 2 -8.39 7.94 32.05
C TYR A 2 -7.60 7.22 33.16
N LYS A 3 -8.29 6.60 34.12
CA LYS A 3 -7.63 5.79 35.17
C LYS A 3 -6.99 4.55 34.53
N VAL A 4 -5.69 4.38 34.70
CA VAL A 4 -4.97 3.19 34.24
C VAL A 4 -5.18 2.06 35.24
N ASN A 5 -5.33 0.81 34.76
CA ASN A 5 -5.43 -0.38 35.60
C ASN A 5 -4.16 -0.54 36.47
N GLU A 6 -4.34 -0.85 37.76
CA GLU A 6 -3.27 -0.93 38.75
C GLU A 6 -2.23 -2.01 38.45
N ASP A 7 -2.62 -3.14 37.85
CA ASP A 7 -1.69 -4.21 37.47
C ASP A 7 -0.72 -3.70 36.37
N LEU A 8 -1.21 -2.92 35.41
CA LEU A 8 -0.34 -2.28 34.41
C LEU A 8 0.56 -1.19 35.01
N VAL A 9 0.11 -0.49 36.04
CA VAL A 9 0.94 0.49 36.76
C VAL A 9 2.10 -0.23 37.46
N LYS A 10 1.81 -1.35 38.14
CA LYS A 10 2.83 -2.19 38.78
C LYS A 10 3.83 -2.74 37.76
N GLU A 11 3.38 -3.25 36.61
CA GLU A 11 4.30 -3.73 35.57
C GLU A 11 5.19 -2.62 35.00
N ARG A 12 4.64 -1.41 34.78
CA ARG A 12 5.44 -0.26 34.31
C ARG A 12 6.51 0.17 35.32
N ALA A 13 6.22 0.08 36.61
CA ALA A 13 7.17 0.42 37.67
C ALA A 13 8.38 -0.53 37.72
N LYS A 14 8.26 -1.74 37.17
CA LYS A 14 9.37 -2.72 37.08
C LYS A 14 10.33 -2.45 35.91
N CYS A 15 10.07 -1.47 35.06
CA CYS A 15 10.92 -1.18 33.90
C CYS A 15 12.32 -0.73 34.33
N THR A 16 13.35 -1.45 33.91
CA THR A 16 14.76 -1.23 34.32
C THR A 16 15.57 -0.39 33.34
N PHE A 17 14.92 0.20 32.33
CA PHE A 17 15.56 1.00 31.29
C PHE A 17 14.67 2.19 30.90
N ASN A 18 15.26 3.16 30.19
CA ASN A 18 14.54 4.33 29.69
C ASN A 18 13.75 3.99 28.41
N VAL A 19 12.42 4.00 28.51
CA VAL A 19 11.51 3.72 27.38
C VAL A 19 11.66 4.73 26.25
N GLU A 20 12.02 5.98 26.56
CA GLU A 20 12.22 7.01 25.56
C GLU A 20 13.48 6.76 24.73
N GLU A 21 14.60 6.38 25.36
CA GLU A 21 15.82 5.98 24.65
C GLU A 21 15.56 4.79 23.73
N LEU A 22 14.84 3.77 24.22
CA LEU A 22 14.46 2.64 23.37
C LEU A 22 13.58 3.08 22.20
N THR A 23 12.68 4.05 22.41
CA THR A 23 11.84 4.60 21.34
C THR A 23 12.66 5.34 20.29
N PHE A 24 13.68 6.10 20.71
CA PHE A 24 14.62 6.78 19.82
C PHE A 24 15.52 5.80 19.07
N PHE A 25 15.87 4.66 19.68
CA PHE A 25 16.63 3.60 19.02
C PHE A 25 15.78 2.79 18.04
N LEU A 26 14.52 2.48 18.40
CA LEU A 26 13.43 2.31 17.44
C LEU A 26 13.26 3.64 16.69
N ASP A 27 12.31 3.98 15.83
CA ASP A 27 12.37 5.17 14.93
C ASP A 27 13.64 5.60 14.10
N GLY A 28 14.90 5.37 14.50
CA GLY A 28 16.14 5.81 13.85
C GLY A 28 16.71 7.13 14.36
N GLY A 29 16.42 7.51 15.62
CA GLY A 29 16.94 8.71 16.28
C GLY A 29 15.84 9.61 16.88
N LYS A 30 16.26 10.54 17.75
CA LYS A 30 15.37 11.48 18.44
C LYS A 30 14.52 12.31 17.47
N ASP A 31 15.13 12.85 16.42
CA ASP A 31 14.44 13.72 15.47
C ASP A 31 13.33 12.98 14.74
N LYS A 32 13.59 11.74 14.28
CA LYS A 32 12.59 10.88 13.64
C LYS A 32 11.44 10.52 14.59
N THR A 33 11.74 10.32 15.88
CA THR A 33 10.70 10.11 16.90
C THR A 33 9.83 11.35 17.09
N LEU A 34 10.45 12.54 17.18
CA LEU A 34 9.71 13.80 17.36
C LEU A 34 8.83 14.09 16.14
N GLU A 35 9.35 13.90 14.93
CA GLU A 35 8.61 14.04 13.69
C GLU A 35 7.40 13.08 13.62
N ARG A 36 7.60 11.81 14.02
CA ARG A 36 6.50 10.83 14.11
C ARG A 36 5.45 11.24 15.14
N LYS A 37 5.88 11.66 16.34
CA LYS A 37 4.97 12.11 17.41
C LYS A 37 4.19 13.37 16.99
N GLU A 38 4.79 14.25 16.21
CA GLU A 38 4.11 15.43 15.71
C GLU A 38 3.03 15.06 14.69
N ARG A 39 3.32 14.16 13.76
CA ARG A 39 2.30 13.59 12.86
C ARG A 39 1.15 12.93 13.63
N GLU A 40 1.46 12.17 14.67
CA GLU A 40 0.46 11.57 15.56
C GLU A 40 -0.42 12.63 16.23
N ARG A 41 0.16 13.73 16.74
CA ARG A 41 -0.60 14.83 17.36
C ARG A 41 -1.52 15.51 16.36
N VAL A 42 -1.02 15.87 15.19
CA VAL A 42 -1.83 16.52 14.15
C VAL A 42 -3.00 15.63 13.75
N MET A 43 -2.76 14.34 13.57
CA MET A 43 -3.82 13.38 13.27
C MET A 43 -4.86 13.28 14.41
N LEU A 44 -4.41 13.29 15.67
CA LEU A 44 -5.29 13.23 16.84
C LEU A 44 -6.16 14.49 17.01
N THR A 45 -5.83 15.61 16.36
CA THR A 45 -6.75 16.78 16.30
C THR A 45 -8.08 16.44 15.61
N LYS A 46 -8.08 15.40 14.76
CA LYS A 46 -9.23 14.88 14.05
C LYS A 46 -9.69 13.52 14.59
N LYS A 47 -9.37 13.20 15.85
CA LYS A 47 -9.66 11.89 16.45
C LYS A 47 -11.13 11.49 16.33
N GLU A 48 -12.06 12.36 16.67
CA GLU A 48 -13.50 12.05 16.63
C GLU A 48 -13.97 11.83 15.19
N GLU A 49 -13.50 12.64 14.25
CA GLU A 49 -13.80 12.46 12.83
C GLU A 49 -13.20 11.16 12.29
N LEU A 50 -12.00 10.76 12.70
CA LEU A 50 -11.31 9.59 12.16
C LEU A 50 -11.74 8.27 12.82
N PHE A 51 -12.06 8.28 14.11
CA PHE A 51 -12.28 7.08 14.92
C PHE A 51 -13.61 7.05 15.66
N GLY A 52 -14.40 8.12 15.62
CA GLY A 52 -15.73 8.16 16.21
C GLY A 52 -16.74 7.33 15.39
N GLY A 53 -17.91 7.12 15.98
CA GLY A 53 -19.01 6.36 15.36
C GLY A 53 -18.90 4.85 15.53
N THR A 54 -19.49 4.11 14.58
CA THR A 54 -19.57 2.66 14.61
C THR A 54 -18.19 2.02 14.36
N PRO A 55 -17.73 1.08 15.20
CA PRO A 55 -16.50 0.31 14.96
C PRO A 55 -16.48 -0.35 13.58
N ASP A 56 -15.31 -0.35 12.93
CA ASP A 56 -15.14 -0.87 11.57
C ASP A 56 -15.53 -2.36 11.45
N GLU A 57 -15.45 -3.13 12.54
CA GLU A 57 -15.82 -4.54 12.62
C GLU A 57 -17.33 -4.78 12.45
N TYR A 58 -18.17 -3.77 12.71
CA TYR A 58 -19.62 -3.86 12.57
C TYR A 58 -20.14 -3.29 11.24
N LEU A 59 -19.27 -2.76 10.40
CA LEU A 59 -19.64 -2.20 9.10
C LEU A 59 -19.78 -3.31 8.05
N SER A 60 -20.78 -3.18 7.18
CA SER A 60 -20.91 -4.00 5.97
C SER A 60 -19.76 -3.74 4.99
N HIS A 61 -19.62 -4.61 3.98
CA HIS A 61 -18.61 -4.48 2.93
C HIS A 61 -18.62 -3.10 2.26
N LYS A 62 -19.81 -2.59 1.92
CA LYS A 62 -19.99 -1.26 1.31
C LYS A 62 -19.57 -0.15 2.28
N GLU A 63 -20.06 -0.20 3.52
CA GLU A 63 -19.79 0.84 4.52
C GLU A 63 -18.30 0.91 4.88
N LYS A 64 -17.58 -0.21 4.88
CA LYS A 64 -16.12 -0.23 5.07
C LYS A 64 -15.39 0.58 4.00
N TYR A 65 -15.76 0.40 2.73
CA TYR A 65 -15.21 1.17 1.62
C TYR A 65 -15.54 2.67 1.76
N GLU A 66 -16.80 3.01 1.98
CA GLU A 66 -17.24 4.41 2.14
C GLU A 66 -16.56 5.10 3.32
N ASN A 67 -16.46 4.40 4.46
CA ASN A 67 -15.75 4.91 5.64
C ASN A 67 -14.25 5.10 5.38
N SER A 68 -13.62 4.20 4.60
CA SER A 68 -12.22 4.35 4.21
C SER A 68 -12.00 5.55 3.27
N ILE A 69 -12.89 5.81 2.32
CA ILE A 69 -12.85 7.01 1.47
C ILE A 69 -13.00 8.27 2.33
N ARG A 70 -13.98 8.29 3.24
CA ARG A 70 -14.21 9.40 4.17
C ARG A 70 -12.97 9.70 5.01
N LYS A 71 -12.35 8.68 5.62
CA LYS A 71 -11.10 8.81 6.40
C LYS A 71 -9.96 9.34 5.52
N ALA A 72 -9.84 8.86 4.28
CA ALA A 72 -8.82 9.33 3.35
C ALA A 72 -8.99 10.82 3.01
N VAL A 73 -10.22 11.29 2.74
CA VAL A 73 -10.50 12.71 2.45
C VAL A 73 -10.09 13.63 3.61
N ILE A 74 -10.39 13.23 4.86
CA ILE A 74 -9.97 13.97 6.06
C ILE A 74 -8.45 14.00 6.15
N LEU A 75 -7.79 12.89 5.86
CA LEU A 75 -6.34 12.81 5.90
C LEU A 75 -5.68 13.70 4.83
N PHE A 76 -6.24 13.72 3.62
CA PHE A 76 -5.80 14.58 2.53
C PHE A 76 -5.98 16.06 2.84
N SER A 77 -7.05 16.45 3.55
CA SER A 77 -7.24 17.85 3.94
C SER A 77 -6.20 18.28 4.98
N LEU A 78 -5.89 17.43 5.97
CA LEU A 78 -4.82 17.70 6.94
C LEU A 78 -3.46 17.85 6.26
N LEU A 79 -3.11 16.96 5.34
CA LEU A 79 -1.82 17.03 4.65
C LEU A 79 -1.66 18.27 3.79
N ARG A 80 -2.71 18.68 3.06
CA ARG A 80 -2.69 19.93 2.29
C ARG A 80 -2.48 21.14 3.20
N LYS A 81 -3.08 21.14 4.40
CA LYS A 81 -2.86 22.21 5.38
C LYS A 81 -1.40 22.24 5.88
N ILE A 82 -0.85 21.09 6.29
CA ILE A 82 0.54 20.97 6.75
C ILE A 82 1.52 21.42 5.66
N GLN A 83 1.24 21.07 4.40
CA GLN A 83 2.05 21.46 3.25
C GLN A 83 2.06 22.97 3.04
N GLN A 84 0.88 23.62 3.07
CA GLN A 84 0.76 25.07 2.94
C GLN A 84 1.51 25.81 4.05
N GLU A 85 1.51 25.27 5.27
CA GLU A 85 2.15 25.88 6.43
C GLU A 85 3.68 25.68 6.46
N ASN A 86 4.20 24.56 5.94
CA ASN A 86 5.62 24.20 6.05
C ASN A 86 6.42 24.24 4.74
N ASN A 87 5.79 24.56 3.60
CA ASN A 87 6.42 24.64 2.28
C ASN A 87 7.22 23.36 1.89
N THR A 88 6.64 22.18 2.17
CA THR A 88 7.27 20.87 1.89
C THR A 88 6.57 20.13 0.74
N ASP A 89 7.29 19.21 0.08
CA ASP A 89 6.77 18.46 -1.06
C ASP A 89 5.85 17.28 -0.65
N LEU A 90 4.92 16.93 -1.56
CA LEU A 90 3.89 15.86 -1.45
C LEU A 90 4.44 14.44 -1.22
N LEU A 91 5.76 14.26 -1.25
CA LEU A 91 6.46 13.00 -0.93
C LEU A 91 6.15 12.49 0.50
N ASN A 92 5.63 13.36 1.37
CA ASN A 92 5.28 13.05 2.75
C ASN A 92 3.97 12.25 2.94
N TYR A 93 3.15 12.06 1.89
CA TYR A 93 1.88 11.30 2.00
C TYR A 93 2.11 9.81 2.31
N ARG A 94 3.17 9.21 1.75
CA ARG A 94 3.58 7.83 2.04
C ARG A 94 3.80 7.62 3.54
N ASN A 95 4.39 8.58 4.24
CA ASN A 95 4.70 8.46 5.67
C ASN A 95 3.44 8.50 6.56
N LEU A 96 2.32 9.01 6.04
CA LEU A 96 1.05 9.08 6.77
C LEU A 96 0.18 7.83 6.56
N LEU A 97 0.20 7.23 5.36
CA LEU A 97 -0.51 5.98 5.05
C LEU A 97 0.32 4.71 5.26
N SER A 98 1.64 4.80 5.41
CA SER A 98 2.50 3.65 5.75
C SER A 98 2.84 3.62 7.23
N GLY A 99 3.30 2.45 7.70
CA GLY A 99 3.69 2.26 9.09
C GLY A 99 2.50 2.34 10.08
N VAL A 100 2.82 2.69 11.33
CA VAL A 100 1.91 2.53 12.47
C VAL A 100 0.64 3.38 12.36
N LEU A 101 0.77 4.60 11.82
CA LEU A 101 -0.31 5.58 11.62
C LEU A 101 -1.28 5.14 10.52
N GLY A 102 -0.77 4.78 9.35
CA GLY A 102 -1.62 4.25 8.28
C GLY A 102 -2.38 3.01 8.73
N ALA A 103 -1.69 2.10 9.41
CA ALA A 103 -2.28 0.88 9.95
C ALA A 103 -3.25 1.11 11.14
N SER A 104 -3.33 2.31 11.73
CA SER A 104 -4.37 2.60 12.73
C SER A 104 -5.63 3.16 12.09
N ILE A 105 -5.49 3.96 11.02
CA ILE A 105 -6.59 4.58 10.27
C ILE A 105 -7.27 3.58 9.35
N SER A 106 -6.47 2.79 8.64
CA SER A 106 -6.87 1.95 7.51
C SER A 106 -6.61 0.48 7.84
N GLN A 107 -7.29 -0.03 8.87
CA GLN A 107 -7.07 -1.40 9.37
C GLN A 107 -7.37 -2.45 8.30
N ASP A 108 -8.42 -2.23 7.50
CA ASP A 108 -8.85 -3.11 6.40
C ASP A 108 -8.29 -2.63 5.04
N GLY A 109 -7.13 -1.95 5.08
CA GLY A 109 -6.48 -1.33 3.92
C GLY A 109 -7.14 -0.02 3.46
N SER A 110 -6.57 0.58 2.41
CA SER A 110 -7.05 1.83 1.81
C SER A 110 -7.14 1.66 0.29
N PRO A 111 -8.19 2.20 -0.36
CA PRO A 111 -8.30 2.17 -1.82
C PRO A 111 -7.24 3.02 -2.52
N PHE A 112 -6.57 3.91 -1.80
CA PHE A 112 -5.44 4.71 -2.30
C PHE A 112 -4.09 3.99 -2.14
N GLY A 113 -4.05 2.81 -1.50
CA GLY A 113 -2.80 2.11 -1.18
C GLY A 113 -1.93 1.86 -2.43
N LEU A 114 -2.51 1.28 -3.49
CA LEU A 114 -1.76 1.02 -4.73
C LEU A 114 -1.37 2.29 -5.48
N HIS A 115 -2.10 3.39 -5.34
CA HIS A 115 -1.74 4.65 -5.96
C HIS A 115 -0.35 5.12 -5.48
N TYR A 116 -0.10 5.06 -4.18
CA TYR A 116 1.16 5.51 -3.58
C TYR A 116 2.25 4.44 -3.52
N ILE A 117 1.87 3.16 -3.35
CA ILE A 117 2.85 2.07 -3.18
C ILE A 117 3.32 1.50 -4.52
N MET A 118 2.50 1.60 -5.57
CA MET A 118 2.82 1.06 -6.90
C MET A 118 2.74 2.09 -8.01
N PHE A 119 1.57 2.70 -8.25
CA PHE A 119 1.36 3.57 -9.42
C PHE A 119 2.40 4.69 -9.51
N MET A 120 2.53 5.52 -8.46
CA MET A 120 3.53 6.59 -8.43
C MET A 120 4.99 6.08 -8.50
N PRO A 121 5.43 5.09 -7.69
CA PRO A 121 6.77 4.52 -7.81
C PRO A 121 7.09 3.92 -9.18
N VAL A 122 6.13 3.29 -9.87
CA VAL A 122 6.34 2.81 -11.24
C VAL A 122 6.59 3.99 -12.18
N PHE A 123 5.85 5.10 -12.08
CA PHE A 123 6.17 6.30 -12.89
C PHE A 123 7.58 6.82 -12.62
N MET A 124 7.95 7.04 -11.35
CA MET A 124 9.27 7.55 -10.99
C MET A 124 10.41 6.65 -11.50
N SER A 125 10.19 5.33 -11.48
CA SER A 125 11.20 4.35 -11.88
C SER A 125 11.22 4.02 -13.37
N GLN A 126 10.08 4.02 -14.07
CA GLN A 126 9.96 3.48 -15.44
C GLN A 126 9.51 4.50 -16.50
N ALA A 127 8.96 5.65 -16.11
CA ALA A 127 8.57 6.69 -17.05
C ALA A 127 9.76 7.62 -17.36
N ASP A 128 9.84 8.09 -18.60
CA ASP A 128 10.81 9.13 -18.98
C ASP A 128 10.41 10.51 -18.43
N GLU A 129 11.25 11.52 -18.65
CA GLU A 129 11.05 12.87 -18.09
C GLU A 129 9.76 13.54 -18.60
N GLU A 130 9.44 13.39 -19.90
CA GLU A 130 8.22 13.94 -20.49
C GLU A 130 6.97 13.27 -19.89
N GLN A 131 7.01 11.96 -19.73
CA GLN A 131 5.92 11.19 -19.11
C GLN A 131 5.74 11.52 -17.64
N GLN A 132 6.84 11.70 -16.89
CA GLN A 132 6.78 12.14 -15.50
C GLN A 132 6.19 13.55 -15.39
N ALA A 133 6.63 14.49 -16.24
CA ALA A 133 6.08 15.84 -16.27
C ALA A 133 4.56 15.85 -16.55
N LYS A 134 4.10 14.97 -17.43
CA LYS A 134 2.67 14.85 -17.78
C LYS A 134 1.81 14.30 -16.64
N TRP A 135 2.27 13.25 -15.96
CA TRP A 135 1.42 12.45 -15.07
C TRP A 135 1.74 12.59 -13.58
N LEU A 136 3.00 12.80 -13.21
CA LEU A 136 3.43 12.69 -11.81
C LEU A 136 2.84 13.81 -10.95
N HIS A 137 2.81 15.05 -11.45
CA HIS A 137 2.18 16.16 -10.73
C HIS A 137 0.68 15.92 -10.48
N ARG A 138 -0.03 15.41 -11.50
CA ARG A 138 -1.45 15.05 -11.41
C ARG A 138 -1.70 13.89 -10.45
N ALA A 139 -0.77 12.93 -10.36
CA ALA A 139 -0.86 11.85 -9.38
C ALA A 139 -0.62 12.39 -7.96
N MET A 140 0.42 13.21 -7.77
CA MET A 140 0.77 13.77 -6.47
C MET A 140 -0.38 14.57 -5.84
N ASN A 141 -1.12 15.35 -6.63
CA ASN A 141 -2.23 16.16 -6.14
C ASN A 141 -3.60 15.45 -6.17
N CYS A 142 -3.63 14.14 -6.45
CA CYS A 142 -4.85 13.33 -6.64
C CYS A 142 -5.78 13.83 -7.75
N GLY A 143 -5.28 14.63 -8.70
CA GLY A 143 -6.01 14.95 -9.93
C GLY A 143 -6.20 13.72 -10.83
N ILE A 144 -5.34 12.71 -10.67
CA ILE A 144 -5.60 11.35 -11.13
C ILE A 144 -5.35 10.37 -9.98
N ILE A 145 -6.15 9.31 -9.92
CA ILE A 145 -6.02 8.23 -8.95
C ILE A 145 -5.72 6.94 -9.72
N GLY A 146 -4.64 6.30 -9.29
CA GLY A 146 -3.97 5.26 -10.05
C GLY A 146 -4.03 3.89 -9.38
N SER A 147 -4.17 2.84 -10.18
CA SER A 147 -3.96 1.45 -9.76
C SER A 147 -2.84 0.78 -10.57
N TYR A 148 -2.48 -0.45 -10.19
CA TYR A 148 -1.46 -1.24 -10.86
C TYR A 148 -2.00 -2.62 -11.23
N ALA A 149 -2.16 -2.86 -12.53
CA ALA A 149 -2.77 -4.05 -13.11
C ALA A 149 -1.76 -4.91 -13.85
N GLN A 150 -1.10 -5.79 -13.08
CA GLN A 150 -0.23 -6.85 -13.62
C GLN A 150 -0.95 -8.19 -13.67
N THR A 151 -1.35 -8.67 -12.49
CA THR A 151 -1.98 -9.98 -12.29
C THR A 151 -3.23 -10.12 -13.14
N GLU A 152 -3.35 -11.28 -13.76
CA GLU A 152 -4.52 -11.73 -14.51
C GLU A 152 -5.20 -12.87 -13.76
N LEU A 153 -6.45 -13.14 -14.10
CA LEU A 153 -7.20 -14.27 -13.54
C LEU A 153 -6.46 -15.60 -13.76
N GLY A 154 -5.83 -15.78 -14.92
CA GLY A 154 -5.03 -16.97 -15.25
C GLY A 154 -3.57 -16.93 -14.78
N HIS A 155 -3.02 -15.75 -14.48
CA HIS A 155 -1.58 -15.57 -14.30
C HIS A 155 -1.21 -14.56 -13.20
N GLY A 156 -0.59 -15.06 -12.12
CA GLY A 156 0.02 -14.24 -11.06
C GLY A 156 1.54 -14.38 -11.02
N THR A 157 2.04 -15.56 -10.66
CA THR A 157 3.49 -15.83 -10.54
C THR A 157 4.19 -15.86 -11.89
N PHE A 158 3.59 -16.53 -12.90
CA PHE A 158 4.18 -16.68 -14.22
C PHE A 158 3.82 -15.50 -15.14
N ILE A 159 4.38 -14.32 -14.83
CA ILE A 159 4.11 -13.07 -15.56
C ILE A 159 4.52 -13.07 -17.03
N ARG A 160 5.42 -13.98 -17.45
CA ARG A 160 5.76 -14.15 -18.87
C ARG A 160 4.61 -14.74 -19.67
N GLY A 161 3.66 -15.39 -18.99
CA GLY A 161 2.47 -15.97 -19.58
C GLY A 161 1.26 -15.03 -19.59
N LEU A 162 1.41 -13.76 -19.18
CA LEU A 162 0.29 -12.81 -19.29
C LEU A 162 -0.26 -12.78 -20.72
N GLU A 163 -1.58 -12.72 -20.83
CA GLU A 163 -2.33 -12.87 -22.06
C GLU A 163 -2.81 -11.53 -22.62
N THR A 164 -2.93 -10.48 -21.78
CA THR A 164 -3.28 -9.13 -22.25
C THR A 164 -2.25 -8.65 -23.26
N THR A 165 -2.70 -8.23 -24.44
CA THR A 165 -1.82 -7.76 -25.52
C THR A 165 -1.89 -6.25 -25.66
N ALA A 166 -0.78 -5.64 -26.05
CA ALA A 166 -0.69 -4.25 -26.51
C ALA A 166 0.04 -4.25 -27.87
N THR A 167 -0.74 -4.15 -28.96
CA THR A 167 -0.22 -4.23 -30.32
C THR A 167 -0.05 -2.84 -30.91
N TYR A 168 1.16 -2.51 -31.35
CA TYR A 168 1.48 -1.20 -31.93
C TYR A 168 1.04 -1.09 -33.38
N ASP A 169 0.36 0.00 -33.72
CA ASP A 169 0.04 0.41 -35.09
C ASP A 169 0.86 1.65 -35.48
N PRO A 170 1.85 1.52 -36.38
CA PRO A 170 2.64 2.64 -36.87
C PRO A 170 1.84 3.67 -37.68
N ALA A 171 0.70 3.28 -38.27
CA ALA A 171 -0.09 4.18 -39.12
C ALA A 171 -0.80 5.26 -38.30
N THR A 172 -1.28 4.91 -37.10
CA THR A 172 -1.94 5.84 -36.18
C THR A 172 -1.05 6.32 -35.05
N GLU A 173 0.15 5.74 -34.90
CA GLU A 173 1.02 5.91 -33.74
C GLU A 173 0.33 5.56 -32.41
N GLU A 174 -0.42 4.46 -32.38
CA GLU A 174 -1.21 4.01 -31.22
C GLU A 174 -0.94 2.54 -30.87
N PHE A 175 -1.33 2.15 -29.66
CA PHE A 175 -1.41 0.76 -29.23
C PHE A 175 -2.87 0.34 -29.11
N VAL A 176 -3.17 -0.88 -29.54
CA VAL A 176 -4.45 -1.55 -29.29
C VAL A 176 -4.28 -2.52 -28.13
N LEU A 177 -4.93 -2.23 -27.01
CA LEU A 177 -4.98 -3.10 -25.84
C LEU A 177 -6.17 -4.05 -25.94
N HIS A 178 -5.93 -5.33 -25.66
CA HIS A 178 -6.98 -6.35 -25.70
C HIS A 178 -6.78 -7.44 -24.65
N SER A 179 -7.87 -7.84 -24.03
CA SER A 179 -7.98 -9.03 -23.17
C SER A 179 -8.67 -10.14 -23.98
N PRO A 180 -7.90 -11.05 -24.63
CA PRO A 180 -8.45 -12.02 -25.59
C PRO A 180 -9.32 -13.11 -24.95
N THR A 181 -9.11 -13.38 -23.67
CA THR A 181 -9.75 -14.48 -22.93
C THR A 181 -10.31 -13.98 -21.59
N LEU A 182 -11.20 -14.75 -20.97
CA LEU A 182 -11.62 -14.45 -19.59
C LEU A 182 -10.42 -14.52 -18.62
N THR A 183 -9.49 -15.44 -18.84
CA THR A 183 -8.28 -15.59 -18.01
C THR A 183 -7.34 -14.40 -18.13
N SER A 184 -7.36 -13.69 -19.26
CA SER A 184 -6.56 -12.47 -19.47
C SER A 184 -7.09 -11.21 -18.75
N TYR A 185 -8.26 -11.29 -18.11
CA TYR A 185 -8.75 -10.15 -17.32
C TYR A 185 -7.79 -9.89 -16.18
N LYS A 186 -7.39 -8.63 -16.03
CA LYS A 186 -6.65 -8.19 -14.85
C LYS A 186 -7.49 -8.46 -13.61
N TRP A 187 -6.85 -8.96 -12.57
CA TRP A 187 -7.54 -9.43 -11.37
C TRP A 187 -6.71 -9.13 -10.13
N TRP A 188 -7.35 -8.59 -9.08
CA TRP A 188 -6.75 -8.09 -7.83
C TRP A 188 -6.22 -6.64 -7.75
N PRO A 189 -6.15 -5.78 -8.79
CA PRO A 189 -5.66 -4.42 -8.57
C PRO A 189 -6.51 -3.66 -7.54
N GLY A 190 -5.89 -3.25 -6.43
CA GLY A 190 -6.51 -2.48 -5.37
C GLY A 190 -6.97 -1.09 -5.84
N GLY A 191 -8.10 -0.62 -5.34
CA GLY A 191 -8.73 0.64 -5.73
C GLY A 191 -9.37 0.64 -7.13
N LEU A 192 -9.15 -0.39 -7.94
CA LEU A 192 -9.64 -0.43 -9.33
C LEU A 192 -11.16 -0.59 -9.43
N GLY A 193 -11.79 -1.26 -8.45
CA GLY A 193 -13.23 -1.52 -8.50
C GLY A 193 -14.05 -0.24 -8.57
N ASN A 194 -13.69 0.78 -7.78
CA ASN A 194 -14.49 2.00 -7.61
C ASN A 194 -13.68 3.31 -7.51
N THR A 195 -12.36 3.29 -7.30
CA THR A 195 -11.60 4.50 -6.93
C THR A 195 -10.67 5.00 -8.05
N ALA A 196 -9.95 4.12 -8.72
CA ALA A 196 -8.96 4.51 -9.71
C ALA A 196 -9.62 4.89 -11.05
N ASN A 197 -9.20 6.02 -11.62
CA ASN A 197 -9.55 6.47 -12.97
C ASN A 197 -8.39 6.28 -13.97
N TYR A 198 -7.18 6.00 -13.49
CA TYR A 198 -6.03 5.58 -14.28
C TYR A 198 -5.45 4.26 -13.77
N CYS A 199 -4.79 3.51 -14.65
CA CYS A 199 -4.14 2.26 -14.31
C CYS A 199 -2.83 2.12 -15.08
N ILE A 200 -1.79 1.62 -14.40
CA ILE A 200 -0.63 1.06 -15.10
C ILE A 200 -0.94 -0.39 -15.40
N VAL A 201 -1.02 -0.73 -16.67
CA VAL A 201 -1.36 -2.05 -17.19
C VAL A 201 -0.09 -2.72 -17.68
N ILE A 202 0.17 -3.95 -17.22
CA ILE A 202 1.25 -4.77 -17.75
C ILE A 202 0.69 -5.67 -18.85
N ALA A 203 1.20 -5.54 -20.07
CA ALA A 203 0.72 -6.29 -21.23
C ALA A 203 1.89 -6.77 -22.10
N GLN A 204 1.65 -7.81 -22.89
CA GLN A 204 2.58 -8.30 -23.91
C GLN A 204 2.66 -7.28 -25.05
N LEU A 205 3.84 -6.70 -25.26
CA LEU A 205 4.09 -5.73 -26.31
C LEU A 205 4.29 -6.45 -27.65
N TYR A 206 3.47 -6.10 -28.64
CA TYR A 206 3.65 -6.54 -30.02
C TYR A 206 3.99 -5.35 -30.93
N SER A 207 5.01 -5.50 -31.78
CA SER A 207 5.34 -4.52 -32.82
C SER A 207 5.96 -5.21 -34.03
N LYS A 208 5.63 -4.75 -35.24
CA LYS A 208 6.07 -5.36 -36.51
C LYS A 208 5.87 -6.89 -36.57
N GLY A 209 4.81 -7.39 -35.92
CA GLY A 209 4.48 -8.82 -35.86
C GLY A 209 5.26 -9.64 -34.81
N GLU A 210 6.18 -9.04 -34.06
CA GLU A 210 6.98 -9.71 -33.04
C GLU A 210 6.50 -9.38 -31.62
N CYS A 211 6.60 -10.35 -30.71
CA CYS A 211 6.35 -10.15 -29.29
C CYS A 211 7.66 -9.78 -28.56
N HIS A 212 7.66 -8.65 -27.86
CA HIS A 212 8.81 -8.15 -27.10
C HIS A 212 8.66 -8.35 -25.59
N GLY A 213 7.68 -9.14 -25.16
CA GLY A 213 7.42 -9.43 -23.76
C GLY A 213 6.68 -8.31 -23.02
N ILE A 214 6.62 -8.43 -21.70
CA ILE A 214 5.80 -7.57 -20.86
C ILE A 214 6.33 -6.12 -20.77
N HIS A 215 5.43 -5.15 -20.92
CA HIS A 215 5.70 -3.72 -20.78
C HIS A 215 4.59 -3.02 -20.00
N SER A 216 4.93 -1.86 -19.43
CA SER A 216 4.03 -1.02 -18.63
C SER A 216 3.37 0.05 -19.52
N PHE A 217 2.05 0.15 -19.46
CA PHE A 217 1.25 1.14 -20.19
C PHE A 217 0.38 1.93 -19.22
N ILE A 218 0.35 3.26 -19.33
CA ILE A 218 -0.66 4.06 -18.63
C ILE A 218 -1.96 4.06 -19.45
N VAL A 219 -3.07 3.71 -18.80
CA VAL A 219 -4.39 3.65 -19.41
C VAL A 219 -5.36 4.42 -18.53
N GLN A 220 -6.08 5.36 -19.13
CA GLN A 220 -7.24 5.96 -18.49
C GLN A 220 -8.37 4.92 -18.51
N VAL A 221 -8.89 4.54 -17.35
CA VAL A 221 -9.93 3.51 -17.22
C VAL A 221 -11.32 4.09 -16.98
N ARG A 222 -11.38 5.33 -16.47
CA ARG A 222 -12.62 6.07 -16.25
C ARG A 222 -12.47 7.50 -16.74
N ASP A 223 -13.57 8.05 -17.21
CA ASP A 223 -13.69 9.47 -17.49
C ASP A 223 -13.38 10.30 -16.22
N GLU A 224 -12.69 11.43 -16.37
CA GLU A 224 -12.22 12.20 -15.20
C GLU A 224 -13.33 13.01 -14.53
N ASP A 225 -14.36 13.40 -15.27
CA ASP A 225 -15.46 14.22 -14.76
C ASP A 225 -16.61 13.34 -14.23
N THR A 226 -17.01 12.34 -15.00
CA THR A 226 -18.15 11.47 -14.69
C THR A 226 -17.77 10.20 -13.92
N HIS A 227 -16.49 9.84 -13.93
CA HIS A 227 -15.95 8.60 -13.35
C HIS A 227 -16.54 7.29 -13.95
N MET A 228 -17.24 7.42 -15.07
CA MET A 228 -17.78 6.28 -15.81
C MET A 228 -16.67 5.56 -16.59
N PRO A 229 -16.71 4.23 -16.72
CA PRO A 229 -15.75 3.49 -17.54
C PRO A 229 -15.71 4.02 -18.98
N LEU A 230 -14.51 4.14 -19.56
CA LEU A 230 -14.37 4.55 -20.96
C LEU A 230 -14.80 3.43 -21.92
N PRO A 231 -15.14 3.74 -23.19
CA PRO A 231 -15.51 2.74 -24.18
C PRO A 231 -14.47 1.61 -24.32
N GLY A 232 -14.95 0.38 -24.43
CA GLY A 232 -14.10 -0.82 -24.52
C GLY A 232 -13.43 -1.25 -23.21
N ILE A 233 -13.64 -0.52 -22.11
CA ILE A 233 -13.11 -0.86 -20.79
C ILE A 233 -14.18 -1.52 -19.92
N LYS A 234 -13.89 -2.74 -19.48
CA LYS A 234 -14.73 -3.48 -18.52
C LYS A 234 -14.04 -3.47 -17.17
N VAL A 235 -14.61 -2.76 -16.21
CA VAL A 235 -14.04 -2.59 -14.87
C VAL A 235 -15.13 -2.76 -13.81
N GLY A 236 -14.77 -3.40 -12.70
CA GLY A 236 -15.68 -3.61 -11.57
C GLY A 236 -14.96 -4.22 -10.38
N GLU A 237 -15.69 -4.40 -9.27
CA GLU A 237 -15.16 -4.99 -8.05
C GLU A 237 -15.20 -6.54 -8.10
N ILE A 238 -14.21 -7.20 -7.48
CA ILE A 238 -14.18 -8.67 -7.36
C ILE A 238 -14.91 -9.22 -6.13
N GLY A 239 -15.38 -8.34 -5.24
CA GLY A 239 -16.18 -8.68 -4.07
C GLY A 239 -15.41 -8.88 -2.75
N VAL A 240 -16.05 -9.61 -1.84
CA VAL A 240 -15.59 -9.84 -0.47
C VAL A 240 -14.34 -10.72 -0.45
N LYS A 241 -13.42 -10.40 0.46
CA LYS A 241 -12.14 -11.07 0.66
C LYS A 241 -12.00 -11.48 2.13
N MET A 242 -11.02 -12.33 2.43
CA MET A 242 -10.67 -12.68 3.81
C MET A 242 -10.35 -11.46 4.68
N GLY A 243 -9.75 -10.44 4.08
CA GLY A 243 -9.46 -9.14 4.68
C GLY A 243 -9.14 -8.13 3.58
N LEU A 244 -8.67 -6.95 3.97
CA LEU A 244 -8.47 -5.82 3.07
C LEU A 244 -9.75 -5.40 2.32
N ASN A 245 -10.90 -5.51 2.98
CA ASN A 245 -12.20 -5.29 2.33
C ASN A 245 -12.43 -3.83 1.95
N ALA A 246 -11.77 -2.86 2.61
CA ALA A 246 -11.86 -1.45 2.25
C ALA A 246 -11.04 -1.07 1.01
N VAL A 247 -10.12 -1.94 0.54
CA VAL A 247 -9.27 -1.67 -0.63
C VAL A 247 -10.05 -1.69 -1.94
N ASN A 248 -11.19 -2.39 -1.99
CA ASN A 248 -12.03 -2.48 -3.19
C ASN A 248 -11.23 -2.95 -4.44
N ASN A 249 -10.64 -4.14 -4.33
CA ASN A 249 -9.91 -4.75 -5.44
C ASN A 249 -10.83 -5.00 -6.63
N GLY A 250 -10.34 -4.70 -7.84
CA GLY A 250 -11.13 -4.81 -9.06
C GLY A 250 -10.64 -5.83 -10.05
N PHE A 251 -11.42 -6.00 -11.11
CA PHE A 251 -11.01 -6.61 -12.37
C PHE A 251 -10.96 -5.56 -13.48
N LEU A 252 -10.19 -5.82 -14.53
CA LEU A 252 -10.11 -4.95 -15.71
C LEU A 252 -9.90 -5.78 -16.99
N GLY A 253 -10.75 -5.55 -17.99
CA GLY A 253 -10.67 -6.16 -19.31
C GLY A 253 -10.75 -5.11 -20.42
N PHE A 254 -10.10 -5.39 -21.55
CA PHE A 254 -10.02 -4.49 -22.70
C PHE A 254 -10.63 -5.11 -23.96
N GLU A 255 -11.51 -4.36 -24.60
CA GLU A 255 -12.12 -4.68 -25.89
C GLU A 255 -11.58 -3.72 -26.95
N LYS A 256 -10.37 -4.02 -27.45
CA LYS A 256 -9.64 -3.24 -28.48
C LYS A 256 -9.57 -1.74 -28.16
N VAL A 257 -8.99 -1.42 -27.01
CA VAL A 257 -8.85 -0.04 -26.51
C VAL A 257 -7.61 0.60 -27.11
N TRP A 258 -7.78 1.73 -27.78
CA TRP A 258 -6.69 2.47 -28.42
C TRP A 258 -6.07 3.48 -27.44
N ILE A 259 -4.75 3.49 -27.33
CA ILE A 259 -4.00 4.48 -26.55
C ILE A 259 -2.81 5.03 -27.35
N PRO A 260 -2.41 6.30 -27.15
CA PRO A 260 -1.27 6.87 -27.86
C PRO A 260 0.03 6.10 -27.62
N ARG A 261 0.97 6.12 -28.59
CA ARG A 261 2.33 5.55 -28.43
C ARG A 261 3.02 6.04 -27.15
N THR A 262 2.80 7.29 -26.77
CA THR A 262 3.43 7.91 -25.59
C THR A 262 2.91 7.38 -24.25
N ASN A 263 1.91 6.48 -24.26
CA ASN A 263 1.40 5.84 -23.05
C ASN A 263 2.19 4.58 -22.62
N ILE A 264 3.10 4.04 -23.44
CA ILE A 264 4.05 3.00 -22.98
C ILE A 264 5.19 3.66 -22.18
N LEU A 265 5.55 3.16 -21.00
CA LEU A 265 6.60 3.79 -20.18
C LEU A 265 8.00 3.53 -20.76
N MET A 266 8.69 4.59 -21.21
CA MET A 266 9.81 4.51 -22.16
C MET A 266 11.21 4.75 -21.58
N LYS A 267 11.37 4.81 -20.25
CA LYS A 267 12.69 5.09 -19.64
C LYS A 267 13.73 4.02 -19.96
N HIS A 268 13.31 2.76 -20.02
CA HIS A 268 14.23 1.62 -20.14
C HIS A 268 14.16 0.90 -21.48
N ALA A 269 13.01 0.89 -22.15
CA ALA A 269 12.82 0.34 -23.49
C ALA A 269 11.95 1.30 -24.29
N LYS A 270 12.09 1.34 -25.61
CA LYS A 270 11.35 2.31 -26.45
C LYS A 270 10.69 1.63 -27.63
N ILE A 271 9.55 2.19 -28.06
CA ILE A 271 8.96 1.94 -29.37
C ILE A 271 9.06 3.23 -30.15
N LEU A 272 9.82 3.22 -31.24
CA LEU A 272 9.92 4.35 -32.16
C LEU A 272 8.64 4.47 -33.01
N LYS A 273 8.44 5.62 -33.65
CA LYS A 273 7.24 5.91 -34.47
C LYS A 273 7.03 4.90 -35.60
N ASP A 274 8.11 4.37 -36.17
CA ASP A 274 8.06 3.37 -37.23
C ASP A 274 7.78 1.94 -36.71
N GLY A 275 7.63 1.77 -35.38
CA GLY A 275 7.48 0.48 -34.72
C GLY A 275 8.79 -0.23 -34.38
N THR A 276 9.95 0.41 -34.56
CA THR A 276 11.21 -0.20 -34.14
C THR A 276 11.30 -0.27 -32.61
N TYR A 277 11.50 -1.49 -32.08
CA TYR A 277 11.71 -1.73 -30.66
C TYR A 277 13.18 -1.54 -30.26
N VAL A 278 13.41 -0.71 -29.26
CA VAL A 278 14.72 -0.48 -28.65
C VAL A 278 14.74 -1.15 -27.28
N LYS A 279 15.46 -2.27 -27.19
CA LYS A 279 15.59 -3.07 -25.97
C LYS A 279 16.28 -2.33 -24.84
N SER A 280 15.94 -2.70 -23.61
CA SER A 280 16.64 -2.21 -22.42
C SER A 280 18.06 -2.75 -22.30
N LYS A 281 18.96 -1.91 -21.80
CA LYS A 281 20.32 -2.33 -21.38
C LYS A 281 20.27 -3.35 -20.24
N ASN A 282 19.23 -3.30 -19.40
CA ASN A 282 19.02 -4.27 -18.33
C ASN A 282 17.52 -4.62 -18.24
N ALA A 283 17.17 -5.78 -18.79
CA ALA A 283 15.78 -6.27 -18.83
C ALA A 283 15.15 -6.47 -17.44
N LYS A 284 15.94 -6.54 -16.36
CA LYS A 284 15.42 -6.73 -15.00
C LYS A 284 14.89 -5.44 -14.36
N LEU A 285 15.14 -4.27 -14.95
CA LEU A 285 14.72 -2.98 -14.39
C LEU A 285 13.20 -2.83 -14.31
N ILE A 286 12.44 -3.53 -15.17
CA ILE A 286 10.97 -3.56 -15.10
C ILE A 286 10.44 -4.13 -13.77
N TYR A 287 11.25 -4.94 -13.07
CA TYR A 287 10.92 -5.53 -11.78
C TYR A 287 11.33 -4.67 -10.57
N GLY A 288 12.00 -3.53 -10.80
CA GLY A 288 12.55 -2.70 -9.72
C GLY A 288 11.50 -2.31 -8.68
N THR A 289 10.31 -1.91 -9.13
CA THR A 289 9.20 -1.54 -8.23
C THR A 289 8.67 -2.73 -7.42
N MET A 290 8.73 -3.95 -7.94
CA MET A 290 8.34 -5.15 -7.18
C MET A 290 9.35 -5.47 -6.08
N VAL A 291 10.63 -5.25 -6.32
CA VAL A 291 11.66 -5.39 -5.28
C VAL A 291 11.44 -4.35 -4.18
N PHE A 292 11.17 -3.10 -4.56
CA PHE A 292 10.80 -2.05 -3.61
C PHE A 292 9.61 -2.46 -2.73
N VAL A 293 8.52 -2.94 -3.31
CA VAL A 293 7.34 -3.34 -2.53
C VAL A 293 7.62 -4.51 -1.59
N ARG A 294 8.51 -5.44 -1.95
CA ARG A 294 8.96 -6.50 -1.01
C ARG A 294 9.65 -5.91 0.23
N VAL A 295 10.48 -4.88 0.04
CA VAL A 295 11.12 -4.16 1.15
C VAL A 295 10.06 -3.47 2.03
N VAL A 296 9.04 -2.85 1.42
CA VAL A 296 7.90 -2.25 2.13
C VAL A 296 7.14 -3.28 2.95
N ILE A 297 6.83 -4.45 2.38
CA ILE A 297 6.09 -5.52 3.07
C ILE A 297 6.82 -5.97 4.33
N VAL A 298 8.15 -6.17 4.26
CA VAL A 298 8.94 -6.55 5.44
C VAL A 298 8.88 -5.45 6.49
N PHE A 299 8.99 -4.18 6.08
CA PHE A 299 8.92 -3.04 6.99
C PHE A 299 7.56 -2.93 7.69
N ASP A 300 6.45 -3.06 6.95
CA ASP A 300 5.11 -2.92 7.51
C ASP A 300 4.68 -4.15 8.34
N SER A 301 5.05 -5.37 7.92
CA SER A 301 4.73 -6.61 8.64
C SER A 301 5.20 -6.59 10.09
N VAL A 302 6.38 -6.02 10.34
CA VAL A 302 6.93 -5.89 11.69
C VAL A 302 6.08 -4.95 12.55
N ASN A 303 5.50 -3.90 11.96
CA ASN A 303 4.63 -2.98 12.70
C ASN A 303 3.31 -3.65 13.10
N TYR A 304 2.74 -4.52 12.25
CA TYR A 304 1.55 -5.31 12.61
C TYR A 304 1.85 -6.31 13.72
N LEU A 305 2.99 -7.01 13.64
CA LEU A 305 3.44 -7.92 14.69
C LEU A 305 3.64 -7.18 16.03
N ALA A 306 4.28 -6.01 16.01
CA ALA A 306 4.47 -5.18 17.20
C ALA A 306 3.14 -4.77 17.84
N LYS A 307 2.11 -4.45 17.04
CA LYS A 307 0.75 -4.14 17.53
C LYS A 307 0.13 -5.36 18.21
N ALA A 308 0.12 -6.51 17.54
CA ALA A 308 -0.45 -7.74 18.07
C ALA A 308 0.21 -8.16 19.40
N ILE A 309 1.54 -8.13 19.44
CA ILE A 309 2.31 -8.44 20.66
C ILE A 309 2.00 -7.43 21.76
N THR A 310 1.94 -6.13 21.46
CA THR A 310 1.64 -5.11 22.47
C THR A 310 0.27 -5.35 23.13
N VAL A 311 -0.75 -5.69 22.33
CA VAL A 311 -2.09 -6.03 22.85
C VAL A 311 -2.03 -7.30 23.69
N ALA A 312 -1.43 -8.37 23.17
CA ALA A 312 -1.33 -9.65 23.86
C ALA A 312 -0.56 -9.55 25.19
N THR A 313 0.57 -8.84 25.22
CA THR A 313 1.38 -8.62 26.43
C THR A 313 0.60 -7.84 27.48
N ARG A 314 -0.05 -6.72 27.10
CA ARG A 314 -0.82 -5.90 28.04
C ARG A 314 -2.04 -6.65 28.57
N TYR A 315 -2.74 -7.40 27.72
CA TYR A 315 -3.84 -8.26 28.16
C TYR A 315 -3.34 -9.33 29.12
N SER A 316 -2.19 -9.96 28.81
CA SER A 316 -1.62 -11.01 29.67
C SER A 316 -1.20 -10.50 31.05
N ALA A 317 -0.78 -9.23 31.13
CA ALA A 317 -0.44 -8.56 32.38
C ALA A 317 -1.66 -8.12 33.21
N VAL A 318 -2.89 -8.24 32.69
CA VAL A 318 -4.11 -7.87 33.43
C VAL A 318 -5.02 -9.08 33.66
N ARG A 319 -5.12 -9.95 32.66
CA ARG A 319 -5.96 -11.14 32.74
C ARG A 319 -5.41 -12.06 33.82
N ARG A 320 -6.27 -12.34 34.81
CA ARG A 320 -6.05 -13.37 35.82
C ARG A 320 -6.85 -14.60 35.44
N GLN A 321 -6.23 -15.77 35.54
CA GLN A 321 -6.90 -17.04 35.30
C GLN A 321 -6.20 -18.16 36.05
N CYS A 322 -7.01 -18.98 36.72
CA CYS A 322 -6.58 -20.15 37.50
C CYS A 322 -5.73 -19.77 38.73
N GLN A 323 -5.72 -20.71 39.68
CA GLN A 323 -4.86 -20.66 40.87
C GLN A 323 -3.66 -21.57 40.65
N GLN A 324 -2.47 -21.11 41.00
CA GLN A 324 -1.28 -21.96 40.98
C GLN A 324 -1.22 -22.87 42.21
N ARG A 325 -1.75 -22.39 43.35
CA ARG A 325 -1.92 -23.17 44.58
C ARG A 325 -3.31 -22.92 45.16
N VAL A 326 -3.87 -23.95 45.77
CA VAL A 326 -5.19 -23.88 46.41
C VAL A 326 -5.15 -22.81 47.51
N GLY A 327 -6.10 -21.87 47.47
CA GLY A 327 -6.21 -20.78 48.44
C GLY A 327 -5.46 -19.49 48.06
N GLU A 328 -4.68 -19.47 46.98
CA GLU A 328 -4.09 -18.23 46.45
C GLU A 328 -5.06 -17.50 45.50
N PRO A 329 -4.95 -16.17 45.34
CA PRO A 329 -5.71 -15.44 44.34
C PRO A 329 -5.30 -15.86 42.92
N GLU A 330 -6.18 -15.64 41.94
CA GLU A 330 -5.86 -15.93 40.55
C GLU A 330 -4.64 -15.14 40.06
N ARG A 331 -3.74 -15.83 39.36
CA ARG A 331 -2.47 -15.27 38.89
C ARG A 331 -2.64 -14.59 37.54
N GLN A 332 -1.89 -13.50 37.29
CA GLN A 332 -1.80 -12.91 35.96
C GLN A 332 -1.30 -13.96 34.98
N ILE A 333 -1.92 -14.08 33.80
CA ILE A 333 -1.55 -15.15 32.88
C ILE A 333 -0.13 -15.00 32.33
N LEU A 334 0.41 -13.76 32.30
CA LEU A 334 1.80 -13.49 31.93
C LEU A 334 2.82 -14.16 32.86
N ASP A 335 2.42 -14.59 34.04
CA ASP A 335 3.31 -15.25 34.98
C ASP A 335 3.48 -16.76 34.73
N TYR A 336 2.65 -17.36 33.87
CA TYR A 336 2.83 -18.76 33.49
C TYR A 336 3.94 -18.87 32.43
N VAL A 337 4.87 -19.80 32.64
CA VAL A 337 6.03 -20.00 31.75
C VAL A 337 5.62 -20.26 30.30
N THR A 338 4.51 -20.97 30.08
CA THR A 338 3.96 -21.23 28.73
C THR A 338 3.44 -19.98 28.04
N GLN A 339 2.94 -19.00 28.81
CA GLN A 339 2.54 -17.70 28.27
C GLN A 339 3.76 -16.80 28.05
N GLN A 340 4.74 -16.86 28.95
CA GLN A 340 6.02 -16.14 28.79
C GLN A 340 6.75 -16.58 27.53
N ASP A 341 6.84 -17.88 27.27
CA ASP A 341 7.48 -18.40 26.05
C ASP A 341 6.82 -17.82 24.78
N LYS A 342 5.49 -17.81 24.71
CA LYS A 342 4.74 -17.23 23.58
C LYS A 342 5.01 -15.73 23.42
N ILE A 343 4.96 -14.97 24.53
CA ILE A 343 5.02 -13.51 24.50
C ILE A 343 6.46 -13.00 24.34
N LEU A 344 7.39 -13.47 25.18
CA LEU A 344 8.77 -12.98 25.23
C LEU A 344 9.54 -13.36 23.96
N SER A 345 9.36 -14.59 23.45
CA SER A 345 9.97 -15.02 22.17
C SER A 345 9.44 -14.19 21.01
N SER A 346 8.14 -13.86 21.01
CA SER A 346 7.54 -12.98 20.00
C SER A 346 8.08 -11.55 20.09
N ILE A 347 8.24 -10.99 21.30
CA ILE A 347 8.86 -9.67 21.51
C ILE A 347 10.27 -9.66 20.93
N ALA A 348 11.12 -10.62 21.31
CA ALA A 348 12.50 -10.72 20.83
C ALA A 348 12.56 -10.83 19.29
N GLY A 349 11.74 -11.71 18.71
CA GLY A 349 11.61 -11.85 17.25
C GLY A 349 11.19 -10.55 16.57
N CYS A 350 10.23 -9.82 17.14
CA CYS A 350 9.78 -8.53 16.60
C CYS A 350 10.91 -7.49 16.57
N TYR A 351 11.74 -7.41 17.61
CA TYR A 351 12.90 -6.51 17.62
C TYR A 351 13.93 -6.91 16.56
N ALA A 352 14.26 -8.20 16.47
CA ALA A 352 15.19 -8.70 15.46
C ALA A 352 14.70 -8.42 14.03
N MET A 353 13.43 -8.68 13.74
CA MET A 353 12.83 -8.37 12.44
C MET A 353 12.85 -6.87 12.15
N LYS A 354 12.62 -6.01 13.15
CA LYS A 354 12.66 -4.55 12.99
C LYS A 354 14.03 -4.04 12.55
N MET A 355 15.10 -4.58 13.14
CA MET A 355 16.47 -4.20 12.76
C MET A 355 16.79 -4.64 11.32
N ASN A 356 16.39 -5.86 10.94
CA ASN A 356 16.58 -6.35 9.57
C ASN A 356 15.77 -5.55 8.54
N ALA A 357 14.51 -5.22 8.87
CA ALA A 357 13.64 -4.43 8.00
C ALA A 357 14.25 -3.05 7.70
N ARG A 358 14.86 -2.39 8.70
CA ARG A 358 15.57 -1.12 8.50
C ARG A 358 16.78 -1.26 7.60
N ARG A 359 17.62 -2.25 7.86
CA ARG A 359 18.80 -2.51 7.03
C ARG A 359 18.40 -2.71 5.56
N LEU A 360 17.34 -3.48 5.30
CA LEU A 360 16.81 -3.68 3.94
C LEU A 360 16.30 -2.37 3.33
N TRP A 361 15.58 -1.56 4.11
CA TRP A 361 15.09 -0.26 3.68
C TRP A 361 16.22 0.68 3.29
N ASP A 362 17.24 0.79 4.14
CA ASP A 362 18.40 1.64 3.92
C ASP A 362 19.17 1.16 2.69
N THR A 363 19.32 -0.15 2.50
CA THR A 363 19.99 -0.74 1.32
C THR A 363 19.28 -0.41 0.00
N PHE A 364 17.95 -0.31 0.01
CA PHE A 364 17.18 -0.03 -1.20
C PHE A 364 17.11 1.47 -1.53
N ASN A 365 17.13 2.35 -0.53
CA ASN A 365 17.03 3.80 -0.72
C ASN A 365 18.40 4.52 -0.80
N VAL A 366 19.50 3.77 -1.01
CA VAL A 366 20.83 4.35 -1.29
C VAL A 366 20.88 5.00 -2.66
#